data_AF-A0A6J1VZC4-F1
#
_entry.id   AF-A0A6J1VZC4-F1
#
_cell.length_a   1.000
_cell.length_b   1.000
_cell.length_c   1.000
_cell.angle_alpha   90.00
_cell.angle_beta   90.00
_cell.angle_gamma   90.00
#
_symmetry.space_group_name_H-M   'P 1'
#
loop_
_entity.id
_entity.type
_entity.pdbx_description
1 polymer ?
#
loop_
_entity_poly.entity_id
_entity_poly.type
_entity_poly.pdbx_seq_one_letter_code
_entity_poly.pdbx_strand_id
1 'polypeptide(L)'
;MGTRLLLGALSALLCSAAAGEARGPRSCAETRRALASRGFSLASVPPTLSSGEHLRICPQDYTCCASETEERLSEQGQADLRALLGETGAFSIRTLNSRQQRFQDFFQELLAGAERSLQAVFARSYGRLYVQHACLFVELHHHLKGPQPSLDEALSGFWSQLLEQILPLLNPQYSFPEGYLECVGCQVESLHAFGDSPHQLRVQGSRAFLAASLERNSHQPQLPRENNGDFIHCFAKRVDQAHTGTVDTP
;
A
#
# COMPACT_ATOMS: atom_id res chain seq x y z
N MET A 1 27.52 -28.24 52.42
CA MET A 1 28.54 -27.20 52.14
C MET A 1 29.28 -27.39 50.81
N GLY A 2 29.27 -28.58 50.16
CA GLY A 2 30.00 -28.81 48.90
C GLY A 2 29.36 -28.26 47.62
N THR A 3 28.04 -28.04 47.57
CA THR A 3 27.33 -27.56 46.37
C THR A 3 27.57 -26.08 46.06
N ARG A 4 27.86 -25.25 47.06
CA ARG A 4 28.18 -23.82 46.85
C ARG A 4 29.60 -23.59 46.31
N LEU A 5 30.55 -24.48 46.63
CA LEU A 5 31.91 -24.46 46.09
C LEU A 5 31.94 -24.89 44.62
N LEU A 6 31.09 -25.86 44.23
CA LEU A 6 30.97 -26.30 42.84
C LEU A 6 30.38 -25.21 41.92
N LEU A 7 29.37 -24.46 42.40
CA LEU A 7 28.83 -23.31 41.63
C LEU A 7 29.84 -22.17 41.48
N GLY A 8 30.65 -21.90 42.51
CA GLY A 8 31.71 -20.89 42.44
C GLY A 8 32.87 -21.26 41.52
N ALA A 9 33.22 -22.55 41.44
CA ALA A 9 34.22 -23.05 40.51
C ALA A 9 33.71 -23.01 39.05
N LEU A 10 32.44 -23.33 38.82
CA LEU A 10 31.82 -23.26 37.49
C LEU A 10 31.70 -21.80 37.00
N SER A 11 31.36 -20.83 37.85
CA SER A 11 31.34 -19.42 37.45
C SER A 11 32.73 -18.86 37.14
N ALA A 12 33.77 -19.31 37.84
CA ALA A 12 35.16 -18.95 37.53
C ALA A 12 35.65 -19.56 36.21
N LEU A 13 35.26 -20.80 35.88
CA LEU A 13 35.55 -21.45 34.59
C LEU A 13 34.80 -20.79 33.41
N LEU A 14 33.56 -20.33 33.60
CA LEU A 14 32.83 -19.62 32.56
C LEU A 14 33.34 -18.18 32.33
N CYS A 15 33.89 -17.52 33.36
CA CYS A 15 34.54 -16.21 33.20
C CYS A 15 35.90 -16.28 32.47
N SER A 16 36.56 -17.43 32.44
CA SER A 16 37.83 -17.58 31.71
C SER A 16 37.64 -17.78 30.20
N ALA A 17 36.42 -18.07 29.73
CA ALA A 17 36.12 -18.21 28.30
C ALA A 17 35.77 -16.87 27.61
N ALA A 18 35.55 -15.79 28.37
CA ALA A 18 35.25 -14.46 27.85
C ALA A 18 36.47 -13.51 27.85
N ALA A 19 37.64 -13.97 28.34
CA ALA A 19 38.91 -13.29 28.18
C ALA A 19 39.68 -13.90 27.01
N GLY A 20 39.08 -13.84 25.82
CA GLY A 20 39.86 -13.86 24.59
C GLY A 20 40.63 -12.55 24.51
N GLU A 21 41.73 -12.42 25.25
CA GLU A 21 42.79 -11.49 24.83
C GLU A 21 43.12 -11.88 23.39
N ALA A 22 42.71 -11.05 22.44
CA ALA A 22 43.08 -11.18 21.05
C ALA A 22 44.60 -10.91 20.91
N ARG A 23 45.42 -11.87 21.35
CA ARG A 23 46.81 -12.04 20.95
C ARG A 23 46.87 -12.87 19.66
N GLY A 24 45.95 -12.62 18.74
CA GLY A 24 46.06 -13.01 17.34
C GLY A 24 46.93 -12.00 16.58
N PRO A 25 47.58 -12.40 15.47
CA PRO A 25 48.52 -11.54 14.77
C PRO A 25 47.80 -10.26 14.36
N ARG A 26 48.49 -9.12 14.43
CA ARG A 26 48.01 -7.83 13.92
C ARG A 26 47.88 -7.86 12.39
N SER A 27 47.22 -8.84 11.79
CA SER A 27 47.23 -9.15 10.37
C SER A 27 45.82 -9.14 9.80
N CYS A 28 45.65 -8.46 8.67
CA CYS A 28 44.41 -8.40 7.91
C CYS A 28 44.40 -9.39 6.74
N ALA A 29 45.24 -10.43 6.76
CA ALA A 29 45.41 -11.35 5.63
C ALA A 29 44.10 -12.08 5.26
N GLU A 30 43.29 -12.46 6.24
CA GLU A 30 42.00 -13.12 6.00
C GLU A 30 40.97 -12.14 5.42
N THR A 31 40.86 -10.94 6.00
CA THR A 31 40.00 -9.86 5.49
C THR A 31 40.36 -9.47 4.06
N ARG A 32 41.66 -9.42 3.73
CA ARG A 32 42.16 -9.16 2.37
C ARG A 32 41.71 -10.23 1.38
N ARG A 33 41.78 -11.52 1.76
CA ARG A 33 41.30 -12.61 0.91
C ARG A 33 39.79 -12.56 0.73
N ALA A 34 39.04 -12.32 1.80
CA ALA A 34 37.58 -12.23 1.76
C ALA A 34 37.11 -11.06 0.87
N LEU A 35 37.67 -9.86 1.05
CA LEU A 35 37.32 -8.69 0.25
C LEU A 35 37.78 -8.81 -1.21
N ALA A 36 38.93 -9.43 -1.47
CA ALA A 36 39.37 -9.72 -2.84
C ALA A 36 38.37 -10.59 -3.61
N SER A 37 37.78 -11.61 -2.94
CA SER A 37 36.75 -12.45 -3.55
C SER A 37 35.45 -11.70 -3.88
N ARG A 38 35.22 -10.54 -3.24
CA ARG A 38 34.09 -9.64 -3.49
C ARG A 38 34.44 -8.49 -4.45
N GLY A 39 35.61 -8.52 -5.09
CA GLY A 39 36.04 -7.54 -6.10
C GLY A 39 36.71 -6.28 -5.55
N PHE A 40 37.12 -6.27 -4.27
CA PHE A 40 37.89 -5.17 -3.71
C PHE A 40 39.38 -5.30 -4.07
N SER A 41 40.04 -4.16 -4.25
CA SER A 41 41.49 -4.14 -4.52
C SER A 41 42.26 -4.56 -3.27
N LEU A 42 43.28 -5.39 -3.44
CA LEU A 42 44.18 -5.76 -2.33
C LEU A 42 44.95 -4.56 -1.77
N ALA A 43 44.98 -3.42 -2.47
CA ALA A 43 45.59 -2.17 -2.01
C ALA A 43 44.66 -1.35 -1.10
N SER A 44 43.33 -1.55 -1.16
CA SER A 44 42.37 -0.80 -0.34
C SER A 44 42.24 -1.32 1.09
N VAL A 45 42.96 -2.40 1.43
CA VAL A 45 42.92 -3.07 2.73
C VAL A 45 44.35 -3.16 3.27
N PRO A 46 44.66 -2.53 4.43
CA PRO A 46 46.00 -2.55 4.99
C PRO A 46 46.45 -3.98 5.33
N PRO A 47 47.76 -4.28 5.36
CA PRO A 47 48.29 -5.59 5.73
C PRO A 47 48.11 -5.91 7.22
N THR A 48 48.01 -4.88 8.06
CA THR A 48 47.89 -4.95 9.52
C THR A 48 46.76 -4.05 10.00
N LEU A 49 46.32 -4.22 11.26
CA LEU A 49 45.24 -3.39 11.80
C LEU A 49 45.65 -1.91 11.87
N SER A 50 44.70 -1.03 11.59
CA SER A 50 44.78 0.42 11.76
C SER A 50 43.79 0.90 12.82
N SER A 51 43.93 2.14 13.30
CA SER A 51 42.89 2.81 14.09
C SER A 51 41.60 2.89 13.28
N GLY A 52 40.43 2.77 13.91
CA GLY A 52 39.11 2.82 13.27
C GLY A 52 38.34 4.12 13.50
N GLU A 53 38.97 5.17 14.04
CA GLU A 53 38.33 6.48 14.29
C GLU A 53 37.71 7.10 13.02
N HIS A 54 38.20 6.73 11.83
CA HIS A 54 37.68 7.18 10.54
C HIS A 54 36.40 6.47 10.07
N LEU A 55 35.93 5.48 10.82
CA LEU A 55 34.75 4.67 10.50
C LEU A 55 33.46 5.30 11.02
N ARG A 56 32.39 5.17 10.22
CA ARG A 56 31.07 5.76 10.51
C ARG A 56 30.00 4.74 10.88
N ILE A 57 30.15 3.49 10.46
CA ILE A 57 29.12 2.44 10.58
C ILE A 57 29.63 1.34 11.51
N CYS A 58 30.84 0.86 11.26
CA CYS A 58 31.52 -0.12 12.09
C CYS A 58 32.01 0.52 13.41
N PRO A 59 32.18 -0.27 14.48
CA PRO A 59 32.78 0.20 15.72
C PRO A 59 34.14 0.86 15.50
N GLN A 60 34.41 1.96 16.20
CA GLN A 60 35.63 2.76 16.06
C GLN A 60 36.84 2.16 16.80
N ASP A 61 36.97 0.84 16.75
CA ASP A 61 38.09 0.06 17.32
C ASP A 61 39.17 -0.21 16.27
N TYR A 62 40.21 -0.98 16.61
CA TYR A 62 41.20 -1.42 15.62
C TYR A 62 40.53 -2.23 14.49
N THR A 63 40.80 -1.85 13.26
CA THR A 63 40.10 -2.32 12.07
C THR A 63 41.04 -2.69 10.93
N CYS A 64 40.55 -3.50 10.00
CA CYS A 64 41.17 -3.78 8.71
C CYS A 64 40.54 -3.00 7.56
N CYS A 65 39.59 -2.11 7.84
CA CYS A 65 38.84 -1.38 6.81
C CYS A 65 39.20 0.11 6.82
N ALA A 66 39.42 0.67 5.63
CA ALA A 66 39.44 2.11 5.40
C ALA A 66 38.00 2.63 5.18
N SER A 67 37.77 3.95 5.31
CA SER A 67 36.45 4.55 5.10
C SER A 67 35.86 4.21 3.71
N GLU A 68 36.67 4.23 2.65
CA GLU A 68 36.23 3.86 1.30
C GLU A 68 35.75 2.40 1.24
N THR A 69 36.44 1.48 1.92
CA THR A 69 36.02 0.08 1.96
C THR A 69 34.73 -0.10 2.77
N GLU A 70 34.55 0.65 3.86
CA GLU A 70 33.33 0.64 4.67
C GLU A 70 32.12 1.16 3.87
N GLU A 71 32.28 2.28 3.18
CA GLU A 71 31.23 2.88 2.34
C GLU A 71 30.80 1.93 1.22
N ARG A 72 31.75 1.38 0.48
CA ARG A 72 31.46 0.42 -0.60
C ARG A 72 30.82 -0.87 -0.10
N LEU A 73 31.23 -1.37 1.07
CA LEU A 73 30.59 -2.54 1.69
C LEU A 73 29.16 -2.23 2.13
N SER A 74 28.90 -1.01 2.62
CA SER A 74 27.55 -0.55 2.96
C SER A 74 26.65 -0.48 1.73
N GLU A 75 27.13 0.13 0.64
CA GLU A 75 26.39 0.20 -0.63
C GLU A 75 26.09 -1.18 -1.19
N GLN A 76 27.09 -2.07 -1.21
CA GLN A 76 26.93 -3.44 -1.69
C GLN A 76 25.95 -4.23 -0.80
N GLY A 77 26.05 -4.12 0.52
CA GLY A 77 25.12 -4.76 1.45
C GLY A 77 23.68 -4.28 1.27
N GLN A 78 23.47 -2.98 1.05
CA GLN A 78 22.15 -2.45 0.74
C GLN A 78 21.63 -2.95 -0.62
N ALA A 79 22.48 -3.02 -1.64
CA ALA A 79 22.10 -3.55 -2.95
C ALA A 79 21.73 -5.04 -2.87
N ASP A 80 22.55 -5.85 -2.20
CA ASP A 80 22.32 -7.27 -1.98
C ASP A 80 21.00 -7.50 -1.22
N LEU A 81 20.74 -6.73 -0.17
CA LEU A 81 19.48 -6.82 0.59
C LEU A 81 18.28 -6.44 -0.28
N ARG A 82 18.35 -5.34 -1.04
CA ARG A 82 17.28 -4.93 -1.96
C ARG A 82 17.04 -5.97 -3.04
N ALA A 83 18.08 -6.60 -3.56
CA ALA A 83 17.97 -7.67 -4.54
C ALA A 83 17.26 -8.90 -3.94
N LEU A 84 17.69 -9.37 -2.76
CA LEU A 84 17.07 -10.49 -2.07
C LEU A 84 15.59 -10.24 -1.73
N LEU A 85 15.28 -9.05 -1.21
CA LEU A 85 13.90 -8.65 -0.91
C LEU A 85 13.07 -8.49 -2.18
N GLY A 86 13.67 -7.94 -3.24
CA GLY A 86 13.06 -7.82 -4.56
C GLY A 86 12.71 -9.18 -5.14
N GLU A 87 13.63 -10.15 -5.13
CA GLU A 87 13.39 -11.51 -5.64
C GLU A 87 12.35 -12.26 -4.82
N THR A 88 12.45 -12.20 -3.49
CA THR A 88 11.51 -12.86 -2.58
C THR A 88 10.11 -12.26 -2.68
N GLY A 89 10.01 -10.93 -2.83
CA GLY A 89 8.75 -10.21 -2.91
C GLY A 89 8.15 -10.11 -4.32
N ALA A 90 8.95 -10.26 -5.38
CA ALA A 90 8.52 -10.00 -6.76
C ALA A 90 7.39 -10.93 -7.22
N PHE A 91 7.39 -12.20 -6.78
CA PHE A 91 6.29 -13.11 -7.11
C PHE A 91 4.97 -12.64 -6.47
N SER A 92 5.01 -12.28 -5.18
CA SER A 92 3.84 -11.79 -4.44
C SER A 92 3.32 -10.48 -5.04
N ILE A 93 4.19 -9.51 -5.31
CA ILE A 93 3.82 -8.23 -5.93
C ILE A 93 3.19 -8.45 -7.30
N ARG A 94 3.81 -9.28 -8.17
CA ARG A 94 3.26 -9.59 -9.49
C ARG A 94 1.89 -10.26 -9.41
N THR A 95 1.73 -11.20 -8.47
CA THR A 95 0.47 -11.91 -8.28
C THR A 95 -0.62 -10.97 -7.78
N LEU A 96 -0.31 -10.09 -6.83
CA LEU A 96 -1.24 -9.09 -6.32
C LEU A 96 -1.66 -8.11 -7.42
N ASN A 97 -0.71 -7.55 -8.17
CA ASN A 97 -0.99 -6.65 -9.28
C ASN A 97 -1.86 -7.32 -10.36
N SER A 98 -1.57 -8.58 -10.71
CA SER A 98 -2.36 -9.33 -11.69
C SER A 98 -3.80 -9.57 -11.21
N ARG A 99 -3.98 -9.96 -9.94
CA ARG A 99 -5.31 -10.15 -9.35
C ARG A 99 -6.09 -8.84 -9.31
N GLN A 100 -5.42 -7.75 -8.94
CA GLN A 100 -6.01 -6.42 -8.90
C GLN A 100 -6.48 -5.97 -10.28
N GLN A 101 -5.62 -6.11 -11.31
CA GLN A 101 -6.00 -5.75 -12.68
C GLN A 101 -7.21 -6.55 -13.14
N ARG A 102 -7.22 -7.86 -12.88
CA ARG A 102 -8.36 -8.73 -13.21
C ARG A 102 -9.64 -8.31 -12.49
N PHE A 103 -9.55 -7.89 -11.23
CA PHE A 103 -10.69 -7.35 -10.50
C PHE A 103 -11.20 -6.05 -11.11
N GLN A 104 -10.30 -5.13 -11.45
CA GLN A 104 -10.65 -3.86 -12.08
C GLN A 104 -11.36 -4.09 -13.42
N ASP A 105 -10.82 -4.96 -14.28
CA ASP A 105 -11.40 -5.31 -15.57
C ASP A 105 -12.80 -5.92 -15.39
N PHE A 106 -12.94 -6.88 -14.47
CA PHE A 106 -14.23 -7.51 -14.15
C PHE A 106 -15.25 -6.49 -13.65
N PHE A 107 -14.85 -5.59 -12.75
CA PHE A 107 -15.75 -4.58 -12.19
C PHE A 107 -16.21 -3.57 -13.26
N GLN A 108 -15.31 -3.17 -14.16
CA GLN A 108 -15.65 -2.31 -15.30
C GLN A 108 -16.62 -3.01 -16.26
N GLU A 109 -16.40 -4.29 -16.56
CA GLU A 109 -17.30 -5.07 -17.40
C GLU A 109 -18.68 -5.23 -16.75
N LEU A 110 -18.73 -5.46 -15.44
CA LEU A 110 -19.97 -5.54 -14.67
C LEU A 110 -20.75 -4.23 -14.72
N LEU A 111 -20.07 -3.07 -14.56
CA LEU A 111 -20.70 -1.76 -14.69
C LEU A 111 -21.21 -1.51 -16.11
N ALA A 112 -20.42 -1.83 -17.15
CA ALA A 112 -20.84 -1.70 -18.54
C ALA A 112 -21.99 -2.65 -18.90
N GLY A 113 -22.06 -3.82 -18.27
CA GLY A 113 -23.18 -4.75 -18.37
C GLY A 113 -24.45 -4.19 -17.74
N ALA A 114 -24.35 -3.63 -16.54
CA ALA A 114 -25.45 -2.97 -15.83
C ALA A 114 -25.99 -1.78 -16.63
N GLU A 115 -25.10 -0.94 -17.19
CA GLU A 115 -25.47 0.17 -18.08
C GLU A 115 -26.30 -0.31 -19.27
N ARG A 116 -25.79 -1.28 -20.04
CA ARG A 116 -26.51 -1.83 -21.20
C ARG A 116 -27.86 -2.43 -20.81
N SER A 117 -27.94 -3.12 -19.68
CA SER A 117 -29.20 -3.67 -19.18
C SER A 117 -30.20 -2.58 -18.82
N LEU A 118 -29.73 -1.51 -18.16
CA LEU A 118 -30.56 -0.36 -17.83
C LEU A 118 -31.10 0.29 -19.10
N GLN A 119 -30.23 0.61 -20.07
CA GLN A 119 -30.63 1.17 -21.35
C GLN A 119 -31.66 0.30 -22.08
N ALA A 120 -31.49 -1.03 -22.08
CA ALA A 120 -32.43 -1.96 -22.70
C ALA A 120 -33.80 -1.97 -22.02
N VAL A 121 -33.85 -1.93 -20.68
CA VAL A 121 -35.12 -1.84 -19.93
C VAL A 121 -35.81 -0.51 -20.23
N PHE A 122 -35.06 0.59 -20.26
CA PHE A 122 -35.61 1.90 -20.59
C PHE A 122 -36.14 1.97 -22.03
N ALA A 123 -35.38 1.45 -23.00
CA ALA A 123 -35.83 1.34 -24.38
C ALA A 123 -37.11 0.49 -24.50
N ARG A 124 -37.23 -0.58 -23.71
CA ARG A 124 -38.43 -1.43 -23.69
C ARG A 124 -39.64 -0.75 -23.05
N SER A 125 -39.45 -0.09 -21.91
CA SER A 125 -40.55 0.50 -21.12
C SER A 125 -41.03 1.84 -21.69
N TYR A 126 -40.11 2.67 -22.19
CA TYR A 126 -40.42 4.02 -22.69
C TYR A 126 -40.36 4.13 -24.21
N GLY A 127 -39.86 3.09 -24.90
CA GLY A 127 -39.93 2.99 -26.36
C GLY A 127 -39.29 4.18 -27.07
N ARG A 128 -40.11 4.86 -27.87
CA ARG A 128 -39.69 5.97 -28.73
C ARG A 128 -39.23 7.20 -27.93
N LEU A 129 -39.77 7.42 -26.72
CA LEU A 129 -39.38 8.53 -25.84
C LEU A 129 -37.93 8.38 -25.39
N TYR A 130 -37.50 7.16 -25.05
CA TYR A 130 -36.11 6.88 -24.70
C TYR A 130 -35.16 7.13 -25.87
N VAL A 131 -35.52 6.67 -27.08
CA VAL A 131 -34.68 6.84 -28.28
C VAL A 131 -34.55 8.32 -28.67
N GLN A 132 -35.60 9.12 -28.49
CA GLN A 132 -35.58 10.56 -28.81
C GLN A 132 -34.77 11.38 -27.81
N HIS A 133 -34.65 10.92 -26.57
CA HIS A 133 -33.97 11.62 -25.48
C HIS A 133 -32.72 10.87 -24.98
N ALA A 134 -32.19 9.93 -25.75
CA ALA A 134 -31.08 9.06 -25.36
C ALA A 134 -29.83 9.84 -24.94
N CYS A 135 -29.57 11.01 -25.54
CA CYS A 135 -28.45 11.87 -25.16
C CYS A 135 -28.54 12.35 -23.69
N LEU A 136 -29.74 12.65 -23.18
CA LEU A 136 -29.94 13.04 -21.78
C LEU A 136 -29.60 11.89 -20.83
N PHE A 137 -29.89 10.65 -21.22
CA PHE A 137 -29.52 9.46 -20.44
C PHE A 137 -28.01 9.18 -20.46
N VAL A 138 -27.31 9.52 -21.54
CA VAL A 138 -25.83 9.43 -21.62
C VAL A 138 -25.17 10.51 -20.76
N GLU A 139 -25.73 11.72 -20.74
CA GLU A 139 -25.23 12.84 -19.94
C GLU A 139 -25.41 12.58 -18.44
N LEU A 140 -26.57 12.06 -18.05
CA LEU A 140 -26.82 11.53 -16.71
C LEU A 140 -25.75 10.48 -16.33
N HIS A 141 -25.47 9.53 -17.22
CA HIS A 141 -24.48 8.49 -16.96
C HIS A 141 -23.04 9.02 -16.83
N HIS A 142 -22.67 10.05 -17.60
CA HIS A 142 -21.37 10.71 -17.45
C HIS A 142 -21.25 11.43 -16.10
N HIS A 143 -22.32 12.06 -15.63
CA HIS A 143 -22.37 12.73 -14.33
C HIS A 143 -22.16 11.73 -13.16
N LEU A 144 -22.65 10.51 -13.29
CA LEU A 144 -22.43 9.42 -12.33
C LEU A 144 -21.00 8.87 -12.32
N LYS A 145 -20.26 9.03 -13.43
CA LYS A 145 -18.85 8.62 -13.54
C LYS A 145 -17.87 9.69 -13.07
N GLY A 146 -18.35 10.90 -12.75
CA GLY A 146 -17.53 11.97 -12.19
C GLY A 146 -16.97 11.61 -10.80
N PRO A 147 -15.98 12.38 -10.30
CA PRO A 147 -15.46 12.20 -8.96
C PRO A 147 -16.56 12.51 -7.93
N GLN A 148 -17.16 11.46 -7.39
CA GLN A 148 -18.16 11.54 -6.32
C GLN A 148 -17.52 11.13 -4.98
N PRO A 149 -17.74 11.88 -3.88
CA PRO A 149 -17.11 11.61 -2.59
C PRO A 149 -17.71 10.39 -1.87
N SER A 150 -18.96 10.01 -2.16
CA SER A 150 -19.62 8.82 -1.59
C SER A 150 -20.58 8.14 -2.58
N LEU A 151 -20.74 6.81 -2.45
CA LEU A 151 -21.73 6.07 -3.26
C LEU A 151 -23.16 6.57 -2.98
N ASP A 152 -23.42 6.92 -1.72
CA ASP A 152 -24.76 7.33 -1.28
C ASP A 152 -25.17 8.65 -1.97
N GLU A 153 -24.27 9.63 -2.01
CA GLU A 153 -24.48 10.88 -2.74
C GLU A 153 -24.61 10.65 -4.25
N ALA A 154 -23.78 9.77 -4.83
CA ALA A 154 -23.84 9.45 -6.24
C ALA A 154 -25.19 8.79 -6.63
N LEU A 155 -25.68 7.87 -5.80
CA LEU A 155 -26.98 7.21 -6.02
C LEU A 155 -28.14 8.17 -5.76
N SER A 156 -28.08 9.01 -4.73
CA SER A 156 -29.11 10.01 -4.46
C SER A 156 -29.23 10.99 -5.64
N GLY A 157 -28.11 11.55 -6.09
CA GLY A 157 -28.06 12.44 -7.25
C GLY A 157 -28.55 11.78 -8.54
N PHE A 158 -28.22 10.49 -8.75
CA PHE A 158 -28.74 9.71 -9.87
C PHE A 158 -30.26 9.72 -9.93
N TRP A 159 -30.92 9.33 -8.84
CA TRP A 159 -32.36 9.17 -8.84
C TRP A 159 -33.09 10.51 -8.93
N SER A 160 -32.56 11.56 -8.29
CA SER A 160 -33.05 12.94 -8.42
C SER A 160 -33.03 13.41 -9.87
N GLN A 161 -31.87 13.35 -10.52
CA GLN A 161 -31.73 13.77 -11.92
C GLN A 161 -32.56 12.89 -12.87
N LEU A 162 -32.66 11.58 -12.59
CA LEU A 162 -33.49 10.69 -13.39
C LEU A 162 -34.98 11.07 -13.33
N LEU A 163 -35.50 11.42 -12.16
CA LEU A 163 -36.89 11.83 -12.02
C LEU A 163 -37.16 13.16 -12.73
N GLU A 164 -36.25 14.14 -12.58
CA GLU A 164 -36.32 15.43 -13.27
C GLU A 164 -36.40 15.27 -14.79
N GLN A 165 -35.68 14.30 -15.35
CA GLN A 165 -35.65 14.04 -16.79
C GLN A 165 -36.86 13.21 -17.28
N ILE A 166 -37.37 12.27 -16.48
CA ILE A 166 -38.50 11.42 -16.88
C ILE A 166 -39.85 12.13 -16.71
N LEU A 167 -40.01 12.98 -15.69
CA LEU A 167 -41.30 13.59 -15.36
C LEU A 167 -41.91 14.39 -16.54
N PRO A 168 -41.15 15.23 -17.27
CA PRO A 168 -41.66 15.93 -18.45
C PRO A 168 -41.98 14.99 -19.62
N LEU A 169 -41.22 13.91 -19.78
CA LEU A 169 -41.43 12.92 -20.84
C LEU A 169 -42.74 12.14 -20.66
N LEU A 170 -43.11 11.84 -19.41
CA LEU A 170 -44.36 11.16 -19.09
C LEU A 170 -45.58 12.09 -19.16
N ASN A 171 -45.36 13.40 -19.00
CA ASN A 171 -46.42 14.39 -18.87
C ASN A 171 -46.25 15.54 -19.88
N PRO A 172 -46.20 15.25 -21.19
CA PRO A 172 -45.90 16.25 -22.22
C PRO A 172 -46.97 17.36 -22.32
N GLN A 173 -48.17 17.11 -21.81
CA GLN A 173 -49.23 18.11 -21.70
C GLN A 173 -48.98 19.20 -20.63
N TYR A 174 -47.96 19.05 -19.78
CA TYR A 174 -47.62 20.00 -18.73
C TYR A 174 -46.24 20.63 -18.97
N SER A 175 -46.12 21.91 -18.62
CA SER A 175 -44.84 22.62 -18.59
C SER A 175 -44.36 22.71 -17.15
N PHE A 176 -43.17 22.17 -16.88
CA PHE A 176 -42.58 22.16 -15.54
C PHE A 176 -41.47 23.22 -15.44
N PRO A 177 -41.59 24.21 -14.54
CA PRO A 177 -40.50 25.13 -14.24
C PRO A 177 -39.30 24.39 -13.63
N GLU A 178 -38.08 24.89 -13.86
CA GLU A 178 -36.84 24.29 -13.34
C GLU A 178 -36.87 24.10 -11.82
N GLY A 179 -37.27 25.13 -11.06
CA GLY A 179 -37.37 25.04 -9.60
C GLY A 179 -38.44 24.05 -9.10
N TYR A 180 -39.43 23.69 -9.92
CA TYR A 180 -40.37 22.61 -9.59
C TYR A 180 -39.72 21.24 -9.80
N LEU A 181 -38.97 21.06 -10.89
CA LEU A 181 -38.25 19.82 -11.16
C LEU A 181 -37.20 19.55 -10.08
N GLU A 182 -36.41 20.55 -9.69
CA GLU A 182 -35.42 20.44 -8.61
C GLU A 182 -36.07 20.06 -7.27
N CYS A 183 -37.23 20.65 -6.95
CA CYS A 183 -38.01 20.31 -5.76
C CYS A 183 -38.49 18.85 -5.80
N VAL A 184 -38.98 18.39 -6.95
CA VAL A 184 -39.43 17.00 -7.13
C VAL A 184 -38.25 16.03 -7.07
N GLY A 185 -37.10 16.39 -7.65
CA GLY A 185 -35.85 15.64 -7.56
C GLY A 185 -35.38 15.46 -6.12
N CYS A 186 -35.50 16.49 -5.28
CA CYS A 186 -35.21 16.43 -3.85
C CYS A 186 -36.15 15.48 -3.07
N GLN A 187 -37.35 15.20 -3.58
CA GLN A 187 -38.36 14.38 -2.91
C GLN A 187 -38.52 12.97 -3.48
N VAL A 188 -37.59 12.52 -4.32
CA VAL A 188 -37.62 11.18 -4.96
C VAL A 188 -37.95 10.04 -4.00
N GLU A 189 -37.27 9.98 -2.84
CA GLU A 189 -37.48 8.91 -1.85
C GLU A 189 -38.85 9.03 -1.18
N SER A 190 -39.26 10.25 -0.79
CA SER A 190 -40.57 10.49 -0.16
C SER A 190 -41.75 10.23 -1.08
N LEU A 191 -41.56 10.44 -2.39
CA LEU A 191 -42.58 10.17 -3.40
C LEU A 191 -42.63 8.69 -3.81
N HIS A 192 -41.67 7.87 -3.38
CA HIS A 192 -41.50 6.49 -3.85
C HIS A 192 -41.59 6.38 -5.38
N ALA A 193 -41.05 7.37 -6.10
CA ALA A 193 -41.23 7.50 -7.55
C ALA A 193 -40.70 6.28 -8.33
N PHE A 194 -39.73 5.57 -7.75
CA PHE A 194 -39.13 4.35 -8.30
C PHE A 194 -39.35 3.10 -7.41
N GLY A 195 -40.31 3.16 -6.49
CA GLY A 195 -40.57 2.10 -5.50
C GLY A 195 -39.36 1.83 -4.61
N ASP A 196 -39.02 0.55 -4.42
CA ASP A 196 -37.92 0.11 -3.55
C ASP A 196 -36.55 0.08 -4.25
N SER A 197 -36.50 0.36 -5.55
CA SER A 197 -35.29 0.24 -6.37
C SER A 197 -34.11 1.07 -5.84
N PRO A 198 -34.29 2.36 -5.46
CA PRO A 198 -33.21 3.18 -4.88
C PRO A 198 -32.64 2.57 -3.60
N HIS A 199 -33.52 2.12 -2.70
CA HIS A 199 -33.13 1.53 -1.42
C HIS A 199 -32.39 0.20 -1.61
N GLN A 200 -32.90 -0.69 -2.47
CA GLN A 200 -32.26 -1.97 -2.76
C GLN A 200 -30.87 -1.79 -3.40
N LEU A 201 -30.75 -0.87 -4.36
CA LEU A 201 -29.48 -0.57 -5.00
C LEU A 201 -28.48 0.05 -4.02
N ARG A 202 -28.93 0.92 -3.12
CA ARG A 202 -28.08 1.47 -2.04
C ARG A 202 -27.52 0.36 -1.15
N VAL A 203 -28.38 -0.52 -0.63
CA VAL A 203 -27.96 -1.61 0.29
C VAL A 203 -27.01 -2.61 -0.39
N GLN A 204 -27.32 -3.01 -1.62
CA GLN A 204 -26.49 -3.98 -2.36
C GLN A 204 -25.22 -3.35 -2.93
N GLY A 205 -25.33 -2.14 -3.48
CA GLY A 205 -24.24 -1.39 -4.10
C GLY A 205 -23.20 -0.92 -3.11
N SER A 206 -23.59 -0.56 -1.88
CA SER A 206 -22.66 -0.07 -0.84
C SER A 206 -21.60 -1.11 -0.48
N ARG A 207 -21.98 -2.38 -0.40
CA ARG A 207 -21.04 -3.48 -0.10
C ARG A 207 -20.05 -3.71 -1.22
N ALA A 208 -20.53 -3.70 -2.47
CA ALA A 208 -19.69 -3.87 -3.65
C ALA A 208 -18.75 -2.67 -3.89
N PHE A 209 -19.25 -1.45 -3.68
CA PHE A 209 -18.49 -0.23 -3.86
C PHE A 209 -17.42 -0.02 -2.78
N LEU A 210 -17.73 -0.32 -1.52
CA LEU A 210 -16.73 -0.27 -0.45
C LEU A 210 -15.59 -1.25 -0.73
N ALA A 211 -15.90 -2.48 -1.15
CA ALA A 211 -14.88 -3.45 -1.55
C ALA A 211 -14.02 -2.92 -2.71
N ALA A 212 -14.65 -2.41 -3.77
CA ALA A 212 -13.93 -1.87 -4.93
C ALA A 212 -13.11 -0.60 -4.62
N SER A 213 -13.60 0.27 -3.73
CA SER A 213 -12.94 1.52 -3.35
C SER A 213 -11.76 1.28 -2.40
N LEU A 214 -11.89 0.31 -1.48
CA LEU A 214 -10.77 -0.13 -0.64
C LEU A 214 -9.66 -0.76 -1.49
N GLU A 215 -10.00 -1.58 -2.49
CA GLU A 215 -9.01 -2.16 -3.41
C GLU A 215 -8.34 -1.12 -4.32
N ARG A 216 -9.07 -0.06 -4.71
CA ARG A 216 -8.51 1.05 -5.50
C ARG A 216 -7.56 1.93 -4.66
N ASN A 217 -7.94 2.24 -3.43
CA ASN A 217 -7.16 3.12 -2.53
C ASN A 217 -5.99 2.40 -1.85
N SER A 218 -5.99 1.07 -1.82
CA SER A 218 -4.91 0.25 -1.25
C SER A 218 -3.56 0.41 -1.96
N HIS A 219 -3.54 0.84 -3.24
CA HIS A 219 -2.32 0.89 -4.05
C HIS A 219 -2.12 2.18 -4.86
N GLN A 220 -2.60 3.30 -4.35
CA GLN A 220 -1.90 4.56 -4.59
C GLN A 220 -1.01 4.84 -3.37
N PRO A 221 0.11 4.10 -3.16
CA PRO A 221 1.19 4.74 -2.45
C PRO A 221 1.59 5.87 -3.39
N GLN A 222 1.30 7.11 -3.01
CA GLN A 222 2.37 8.09 -3.16
C GLN A 222 3.57 7.39 -2.51
N LEU A 223 4.46 6.80 -3.31
CA LEU A 223 5.82 6.57 -2.85
C LEU A 223 6.25 7.97 -2.41
N PRO A 224 6.38 8.23 -1.10
CA PRO A 224 6.97 9.48 -0.72
C PRO A 224 8.36 9.43 -1.35
N ARG A 225 8.68 10.44 -2.16
CA ARG A 225 10.08 10.78 -2.42
C ARG A 225 10.65 11.27 -1.10
N GLU A 226 10.79 10.37 -0.13
CA GLU A 226 11.44 10.62 1.13
C GLU A 226 12.71 9.79 1.18
N ASN A 227 13.77 10.48 1.59
CA ASN A 227 15.13 10.00 1.65
C ASN A 227 15.19 8.62 2.30
N ASN A 228 15.87 7.70 1.62
CA ASN A 228 16.12 6.30 2.01
C ASN A 228 16.83 6.12 3.38
N GLY A 229 17.08 7.19 4.14
CA GLY A 229 17.71 7.17 5.46
C GLY A 229 16.74 6.90 6.61
N ASP A 230 15.49 7.39 6.54
CA ASP A 230 14.59 7.38 7.71
C ASP A 230 13.88 6.02 7.90
N PHE A 231 13.65 5.28 6.82
CA PHE A 231 13.00 3.97 6.89
C PHE A 231 13.89 2.90 7.55
N ILE A 232 15.22 2.98 7.33
CA ILE A 232 16.19 2.10 7.97
C ILE A 232 16.34 2.45 9.46
N HIS A 233 16.28 3.73 9.82
CA HIS A 233 16.35 4.18 11.22
C HIS A 233 15.13 3.73 12.04
N CYS A 234 13.92 3.75 11.47
CA CYS A 234 12.71 3.24 12.14
C CYS A 234 12.69 1.72 12.30
N PHE A 235 13.24 0.97 11.34
CA PHE A 235 13.31 -0.49 11.42
C PHE A 235 14.37 -0.96 12.43
N ALA A 236 15.54 -0.31 12.47
CA ALA A 236 16.59 -0.59 13.45
C ALA A 236 16.11 -0.35 14.90
N LYS A 237 15.36 0.74 15.14
CA LYS A 237 14.83 1.09 16.47
C LYS A 237 13.79 0.07 16.98
N ARG A 238 13.05 -0.58 16.08
CA ARG A 238 12.02 -1.58 16.44
C ARG A 238 12.61 -2.98 16.67
N VAL A 239 13.76 -3.29 16.05
CA VAL A 239 14.51 -4.53 16.31
C VAL A 239 15.26 -4.45 17.65
N ASP A 240 15.78 -3.28 18.03
CA ASP A 240 16.43 -3.07 19.34
C ASP A 240 15.43 -3.19 20.51
N GLN A 241 14.20 -2.68 20.32
CA GLN A 241 13.11 -2.83 21.30
C GLN A 241 12.61 -4.28 21.47
N ALA A 242 12.89 -5.17 20.51
CA ALA A 242 12.55 -6.60 20.63
C ALA A 242 13.60 -7.41 21.40
N HIS A 243 14.80 -6.86 21.62
CA HIS A 243 15.88 -7.52 22.35
C HIS A 243 16.04 -7.04 23.80
N THR A 244 15.58 -5.84 24.13
CA THR A 244 15.48 -5.37 25.51
C THR A 244 14.04 -5.54 26.01
N GLY A 245 13.75 -6.69 26.60
CA GLY A 245 12.49 -6.89 27.33
C GLY A 245 12.42 -5.96 28.53
N THR A 246 11.83 -4.78 28.35
CA THR A 246 11.28 -3.96 29.43
C THR A 246 9.81 -3.69 29.09
N VAL A 247 8.96 -4.48 29.76
CA VAL A 247 7.53 -4.22 29.90
C VAL A 247 7.41 -2.98 30.77
N ASP A 248 7.11 -1.84 30.17
CA ASP A 248 6.52 -0.72 30.90
C ASP A 248 5.02 -0.73 30.66
N THR A 249 4.29 -1.01 31.74
CA THR A 249 2.84 -0.80 31.90
C THR A 249 2.63 0.19 33.04
N PRO A 250 1.48 0.86 33.05
CA PRO A 250 1.04 1.95 32.18
C PRO A 250 1.50 3.34 32.67
#